data_AF-A0A9E2AGE6-F1
#
_entry.id   AF-A0A9E2AGE6-F1
#
_cell.length_a   1.000
_cell.length_b   1.000
_cell.length_c   1.000
_cell.angle_alpha   90.00
_cell.angle_beta   90.00
_cell.angle_gamma   90.00
#
_symmetry.space_group_name_H-M   'P 1'
#
loop_
_entity.id
_entity.type
_entity.pdbx_description
1 polymer ?
#
loop_
_entity_poly.entity_id
_entity_poly.type
_entity_poly.pdbx_seq_one_letter_code
_entity_poly.pdbx_strand_id
1 'polypeptide(L)'
;HADVCHLNLHKTFAIPHGGGGPGMGPICVNEKLAPFLPAKGTNMNEDGYVVSAAPWGSASILLISYAYIRMLGPEGLLRSTEIAILNANYIKYRLEEYYSILYTGKHGRSAHELIVDLRDYKAYITAEDVAKRLIDYGFHAPTLAFPVPGTIMIEPTESEDLAELDRFCDAMISIKHEIDEVLSGKFDKENNVLHNAPHTLGMLSSDEWELPYSRKKAAFPLEYLQPNKFWASVRRVNNAYGDRNLVCTCPPISDYEEVETVS
;
A
#
# COMPACT_ATOMS: atom_id res chain seq x y z
N HIS A 1 23.06 -14.81 -15.12
CA HIS A 1 23.02 -15.07 -13.67
C HIS A 1 23.48 -13.82 -12.95
N ALA A 2 22.87 -13.48 -11.80
CA ALA A 2 23.30 -12.33 -11.00
C ALA A 2 24.50 -12.75 -10.13
N ASP A 3 25.50 -11.87 -9.99
CA ASP A 3 26.70 -12.12 -9.17
C ASP A 3 26.46 -11.91 -7.68
N VAL A 4 25.56 -10.97 -7.36
CA VAL A 4 25.11 -10.64 -6.01
C VAL A 4 23.66 -10.19 -6.05
N CYS A 5 22.87 -10.60 -5.06
CA CYS A 5 21.55 -10.02 -4.79
C CYS A 5 21.32 -9.91 -3.29
N HIS A 6 20.44 -9.00 -2.88
CA HIS A 6 19.87 -9.03 -1.55
C HIS A 6 18.45 -9.58 -1.62
N LEU A 7 17.99 -10.15 -0.51
CA LEU A 7 16.60 -10.61 -0.35
C LEU A 7 15.91 -9.78 0.72
N ASN A 8 14.69 -9.32 0.48
CA ASN A 8 13.87 -8.73 1.53
C ASN A 8 13.13 -9.84 2.28
N LEU A 9 13.66 -10.28 3.42
CA LEU A 9 12.98 -11.31 4.23
C LEU A 9 11.63 -10.83 4.79
N HIS A 10 11.49 -9.52 4.96
CA HIS A 10 10.27 -8.83 5.40
C HIS A 10 9.27 -8.56 4.28
N LYS A 11 9.53 -9.08 3.09
CA LYS A 11 8.58 -9.13 1.98
C LYS A 11 8.34 -10.60 1.63
N THR A 12 9.26 -11.17 0.86
CA THR A 12 9.14 -12.50 0.26
C THR A 12 9.14 -13.65 1.29
N PHE A 13 9.74 -13.47 2.46
CA PHE A 13 9.93 -14.55 3.44
C PHE A 13 9.30 -14.25 4.80
N ALA A 14 8.13 -13.59 4.77
CA ALA A 14 7.16 -13.51 5.85
C ALA A 14 7.58 -12.83 7.17
N ILE A 15 8.75 -12.18 7.25
CA ILE A 15 9.01 -11.29 8.40
C ILE A 15 7.96 -10.16 8.37
N PRO A 16 7.28 -9.85 9.49
CA PRO A 16 6.22 -8.86 9.50
C PRO A 16 6.75 -7.45 9.22
N HIS A 17 5.97 -6.64 8.50
CA HIS A 17 6.33 -5.28 8.11
C HIS A 17 6.43 -4.29 9.29
N GLY A 18 5.70 -4.54 10.39
CA GLY A 18 5.81 -3.79 11.66
C GLY A 18 5.56 -2.28 11.58
N GLY A 19 4.85 -1.80 10.55
CA GLY A 19 4.61 -0.35 10.36
C GLY A 19 5.82 0.43 9.84
N GLY A 20 6.84 -0.25 9.29
CA GLY A 20 8.07 0.38 8.78
C GLY A 20 9.38 -0.30 9.21
N GLY A 21 9.29 -1.50 9.79
CA GLY A 21 10.42 -2.27 10.32
C GLY A 21 9.97 -3.15 11.49
N PRO A 22 10.74 -4.21 11.84
CA PRO A 22 12.09 -4.49 11.39
C PRO A 22 12.16 -5.24 10.05
N GLY A 23 13.36 -5.27 9.45
CA GLY A 23 13.62 -6.05 8.25
C GLY A 23 14.99 -6.70 8.27
N MET A 24 15.15 -7.78 7.51
CA MET A 24 16.46 -8.39 7.23
C MET A 24 16.71 -8.43 5.72
N GLY A 25 17.94 -8.07 5.34
CA GLY A 25 18.42 -7.98 3.96
C GLY A 25 19.67 -8.83 3.71
N PRO A 26 19.62 -10.17 3.88
CA PRO A 26 20.78 -11.01 3.58
C PRO A 26 21.20 -10.89 2.12
N ILE A 27 22.51 -10.91 1.88
CA ILE A 27 23.09 -10.94 0.53
C ILE A 27 23.49 -12.36 0.15
N CYS A 28 23.15 -12.75 -1.06
CA CYS A 28 23.62 -13.98 -1.69
C CYS A 28 24.65 -13.59 -2.75
N VAL A 29 25.84 -14.16 -2.67
CA VAL A 29 26.96 -13.87 -3.57
C VAL A 29 27.44 -15.15 -4.26
N ASN A 30 28.00 -15.02 -5.45
CA ASN A 30 28.72 -16.11 -6.10
C ASN A 30 30.05 -16.45 -5.37
N GLU A 31 30.69 -17.56 -5.74
CA GLU A 31 31.94 -18.02 -5.11
C GLU A 31 33.10 -17.03 -5.23
N LYS A 32 33.16 -16.24 -6.30
CA LYS A 32 34.22 -15.25 -6.52
C LYS A 32 34.10 -14.07 -5.56
N LEU A 33 32.88 -13.74 -5.14
CA LEU A 33 32.58 -12.64 -4.23
C LEU A 33 32.54 -13.07 -2.75
N ALA A 34 32.41 -14.37 -2.46
CA ALA A 34 32.37 -14.90 -1.09
C ALA A 34 33.54 -14.46 -0.18
N PRO A 35 34.81 -14.36 -0.66
CA PRO A 35 35.92 -13.87 0.16
C PRO A 35 35.80 -12.41 0.61
N PHE A 36 34.91 -11.64 -0.02
CA PHE A 36 34.70 -10.22 0.25
C PHE A 36 33.41 -9.94 1.04
N LEU A 37 32.75 -10.99 1.56
CA LEU A 37 31.59 -10.83 2.41
C LEU A 37 31.95 -10.03 3.69
N PRO A 38 30.97 -9.30 4.27
CA PRO A 38 31.18 -8.64 5.55
C PRO A 38 31.69 -9.60 6.63
N ALA A 39 32.55 -9.07 7.48
CA ALA A 39 33.12 -9.74 8.63
C ALA A 39 32.03 -10.27 9.57
N LYS A 40 32.27 -11.47 10.15
CA LYS A 40 31.37 -12.07 11.16
C LYS A 40 31.70 -11.65 12.59
N GLY A 41 32.72 -10.82 12.79
CA GLY A 41 33.09 -10.29 14.09
C GLY A 41 32.55 -8.88 14.31
N THR A 42 32.88 -8.30 15.47
CA THR A 42 32.44 -6.95 15.87
C THR A 42 33.55 -5.91 15.75
N ASN A 43 34.80 -6.32 15.53
CA ASN A 43 35.96 -5.43 15.47
C ASN A 43 36.30 -5.06 14.02
N MET A 44 35.90 -3.87 13.59
CA MET A 44 36.16 -3.34 12.23
C MET A 44 37.63 -3.39 11.78
N ASN A 45 38.59 -3.35 12.72
CA ASN A 45 40.01 -3.31 12.41
C ASN A 45 40.67 -4.71 12.37
N GLU A 46 40.05 -5.72 12.95
CA GLU A 46 40.60 -7.09 13.05
C GLU A 46 39.85 -8.07 12.15
N ASP A 47 38.53 -7.89 11.99
CA ASP A 47 37.66 -8.88 11.35
C ASP A 47 37.36 -8.59 9.87
N GLY A 48 37.68 -7.37 9.39
CA GLY A 48 37.33 -6.87 8.05
C GLY A 48 36.13 -5.90 8.06
N TYR A 49 35.44 -5.75 6.93
CA TYR A 49 34.33 -4.80 6.80
C TYR A 49 33.08 -5.24 7.58
N VAL A 50 32.68 -4.46 8.59
CA VAL A 50 31.44 -4.68 9.36
C VAL A 50 30.37 -3.69 8.90
N VAL A 51 29.17 -4.19 8.58
CA VAL A 51 28.04 -3.38 8.07
C VAL A 51 26.85 -3.30 9.03
N SER A 52 26.95 -3.98 10.18
CA SER A 52 25.89 -4.05 11.19
C SER A 52 26.52 -4.20 12.58
N ALA A 53 25.89 -3.63 13.61
CA ALA A 53 26.43 -3.65 14.97
C ALA A 53 26.52 -5.05 15.58
N ALA A 54 25.65 -5.98 15.15
CA ALA A 54 25.69 -7.38 15.51
C ALA A 54 26.06 -8.24 14.29
N PRO A 55 26.85 -9.33 14.45
CA PRO A 55 27.32 -10.18 13.35
C PRO A 55 26.26 -10.71 12.38
N TRP A 56 25.04 -10.92 12.86
CA TRP A 56 23.91 -11.43 12.07
C TRP A 56 22.71 -10.46 12.07
N GLY A 57 22.95 -9.18 12.39
CA GLY A 57 21.90 -8.18 12.52
C GLY A 57 20.84 -8.60 13.55
N SER A 58 19.57 -8.47 13.18
CA SER A 58 18.42 -8.89 13.99
C SER A 58 18.22 -10.41 13.93
N ALA A 59 19.13 -11.17 14.53
CA ALA A 59 19.15 -12.63 14.42
C ALA A 59 17.85 -13.33 14.90
N SER A 60 17.17 -12.78 15.90
CA SER A 60 15.95 -13.37 16.46
C SER A 60 14.81 -13.51 15.45
N ILE A 61 14.68 -12.58 14.50
CA ILE A 61 13.60 -12.59 13.51
C ILE A 61 13.90 -13.48 12.29
N LEU A 62 15.14 -13.97 12.14
CA LEU A 62 15.49 -14.92 11.06
C LEU A 62 14.74 -16.25 11.19
N LEU A 63 14.31 -16.62 12.40
CA LEU A 63 13.53 -17.82 12.65
C LEU A 63 12.17 -17.81 11.93
N ILE A 64 11.62 -16.63 11.64
CA ILE A 64 10.34 -16.49 10.92
C ILE A 64 10.49 -17.00 9.48
N SER A 65 11.48 -16.47 8.74
CA SER A 65 11.76 -16.90 7.37
C SER A 65 12.21 -18.37 7.31
N TYR A 66 12.99 -18.81 8.31
CA TYR A 66 13.34 -20.22 8.43
C TYR A 66 12.09 -21.10 8.58
N ALA A 67 11.18 -20.77 9.48
CA ALA A 67 9.94 -21.51 9.67
C ALA A 67 9.09 -21.54 8.40
N TYR A 68 8.89 -20.39 7.73
CA TYR A 68 8.17 -20.28 6.46
C TYR A 68 8.72 -21.25 5.40
N ILE A 69 10.03 -21.19 5.13
CA ILE A 69 10.70 -22.06 4.16
C ILE A 69 10.55 -23.54 4.55
N ARG A 70 10.73 -23.87 5.83
CA ARG A 70 10.69 -25.25 6.33
C ARG A 70 9.29 -25.85 6.31
N MET A 71 8.25 -25.06 6.55
CA MET A 71 6.86 -25.51 6.54
C MET A 71 6.30 -25.67 5.13
N LEU A 72 6.61 -24.75 4.22
CA LEU A 72 6.15 -24.83 2.83
C LEU A 72 6.90 -25.89 2.02
N GLY A 73 8.21 -26.05 2.28
CA GLY A 73 9.06 -26.88 1.44
C GLY A 73 9.15 -26.37 -0.01
N PRO A 74 9.82 -27.12 -0.90
CA PRO A 74 10.03 -26.68 -2.28
C PRO A 74 8.72 -26.52 -3.07
N GLU A 75 7.76 -27.44 -2.87
CA GLU A 75 6.46 -27.41 -3.57
C GLU A 75 5.61 -26.23 -3.11
N GLY A 76 5.54 -25.95 -1.81
CA GLY A 76 4.80 -24.81 -1.28
C GLY A 76 5.39 -23.48 -1.72
N LEU A 77 6.72 -23.34 -1.73
CA LEU A 77 7.39 -22.12 -2.22
C LEU A 77 7.13 -21.86 -3.71
N LEU A 78 7.17 -22.93 -4.53
CA LEU A 78 6.79 -22.83 -5.94
C LEU A 78 5.33 -22.39 -6.06
N ARG A 79 4.43 -23.03 -5.32
CA ARG A 79 3.00 -22.75 -5.38
C ARG A 79 2.66 -21.32 -4.94
N SER A 80 3.29 -20.82 -3.88
CA SER A 80 3.18 -19.41 -3.47
C SER A 80 3.51 -18.46 -4.62
N THR A 81 4.62 -18.72 -5.31
CA THR A 81 5.05 -17.88 -6.45
C THR A 81 4.04 -17.92 -7.59
N GLU A 82 3.53 -19.11 -7.94
CA GLU A 82 2.51 -19.27 -8.99
C GLU A 82 1.23 -18.50 -8.68
N ILE A 83 0.74 -18.59 -7.43
CA ILE A 83 -0.50 -17.93 -7.01
C ILE A 83 -0.31 -16.42 -6.95
N ALA A 84 0.83 -15.90 -6.46
CA ALA A 84 1.09 -14.46 -6.47
C ALA A 84 1.02 -13.86 -7.88
N ILE A 85 1.61 -14.56 -8.87
CA ILE A 85 1.53 -14.15 -10.29
C ILE A 85 0.10 -14.29 -10.82
N LEU A 86 -0.60 -15.37 -10.47
CA LEU A 86 -1.99 -15.60 -10.88
C LEU A 86 -2.91 -14.48 -10.36
N ASN A 87 -2.82 -14.14 -9.08
CA ASN A 87 -3.64 -13.13 -8.43
C ASN A 87 -3.44 -11.75 -9.06
N ALA A 88 -2.20 -11.36 -9.35
CA ALA A 88 -1.90 -10.09 -10.02
C ALA A 88 -2.48 -10.04 -11.44
N ASN A 89 -2.39 -11.14 -12.20
CA ASN A 89 -2.98 -11.22 -13.54
C ASN A 89 -4.51 -11.34 -13.52
N TYR A 90 -5.10 -11.91 -12.46
CA TYR A 90 -6.54 -11.90 -12.24
C TYR A 90 -7.06 -10.47 -12.05
N ILE A 91 -6.44 -9.70 -11.15
CA ILE A 91 -6.75 -8.28 -10.96
C ILE A 91 -6.57 -7.51 -12.26
N LYS A 92 -5.46 -7.72 -12.98
CA LYS A 92 -5.22 -7.10 -14.29
C LYS A 92 -6.41 -7.34 -15.23
N TYR A 93 -6.82 -8.59 -15.40
CA TYR A 93 -7.89 -8.97 -16.30
C TYR A 93 -9.23 -8.32 -15.91
N ARG A 94 -9.53 -8.23 -14.62
CA ARG A 94 -10.74 -7.55 -14.11
C ARG A 94 -10.74 -6.04 -14.33
N LEU A 95 -9.56 -5.40 -14.34
CA LEU A 95 -9.42 -3.95 -14.36
C LEU A 95 -9.06 -3.37 -15.73
N GLU A 96 -8.55 -4.15 -16.69
CA GLU A 96 -7.99 -3.65 -17.95
C GLU A 96 -9.01 -3.03 -18.91
N GLU A 97 -10.31 -3.28 -18.74
CA GLU A 97 -11.38 -2.58 -19.47
C GLU A 97 -11.70 -1.20 -18.89
N TYR A 98 -11.32 -0.96 -17.63
CA TYR A 98 -11.63 0.25 -16.88
C TYR A 98 -10.43 1.19 -16.74
N TYR A 99 -9.24 0.61 -16.68
CA TYR A 99 -7.99 1.33 -16.42
C TYR A 99 -6.90 0.89 -17.39
N SER A 100 -6.09 1.87 -17.83
CA SER A 100 -4.88 1.59 -18.60
C SER A 100 -3.84 0.88 -17.72
N ILE A 101 -3.41 -0.32 -18.14
CA ILE A 101 -2.32 -1.07 -17.48
C ILE A 101 -0.99 -0.66 -18.11
N LEU A 102 -0.13 -0.01 -17.35
CA LEU A 102 1.00 0.75 -17.91
C LEU A 102 2.07 -0.13 -18.57
N TYR A 103 2.42 -1.25 -17.93
CA TYR A 103 3.44 -2.17 -18.43
C TYR A 103 2.94 -3.59 -18.42
N THR A 104 3.23 -4.32 -19.51
CA THR A 104 2.98 -5.76 -19.62
C THR A 104 4.17 -6.44 -20.28
N GLY A 105 4.38 -7.72 -19.97
CA GLY A 105 5.40 -8.54 -20.62
C GLY A 105 5.05 -8.87 -22.07
N LYS A 106 5.97 -9.55 -22.77
CA LYS A 106 5.85 -9.91 -24.20
C LYS A 106 4.55 -10.64 -24.60
N HIS A 107 3.89 -11.28 -23.65
CA HIS A 107 2.64 -12.02 -23.85
C HIS A 107 1.44 -11.37 -23.13
N GLY A 108 1.51 -10.07 -22.83
CA GLY A 108 0.41 -9.31 -22.22
C GLY A 108 0.16 -9.66 -20.74
N ARG A 109 1.10 -10.31 -20.07
CA ARG A 109 1.01 -10.70 -18.64
C ARG A 109 1.87 -9.82 -17.76
N SER A 110 1.40 -9.60 -16.54
CA SER A 110 2.18 -9.01 -15.46
C SER A 110 2.92 -10.10 -14.66
N ALA A 111 3.88 -9.69 -13.82
CA ALA A 111 4.51 -10.58 -12.86
C ALA A 111 3.62 -10.72 -11.61
N HIS A 112 4.18 -10.49 -10.41
CA HIS A 112 3.44 -10.52 -9.13
C HIS A 112 2.77 -9.18 -8.79
N GLU A 113 2.99 -8.15 -9.61
CA GLU A 113 2.43 -6.81 -9.43
C GLU A 113 2.07 -6.19 -10.79
N LEU A 114 1.21 -5.17 -10.76
CA LEU A 114 0.78 -4.41 -11.94
C LEU A 114 0.66 -2.91 -11.62
N ILE A 115 0.75 -2.06 -12.65
CA ILE A 115 0.61 -0.60 -12.51
C ILE A 115 -0.63 -0.14 -13.27
N VAL A 116 -1.54 0.53 -12.55
CA VAL A 116 -2.70 1.23 -13.11
C VAL A 116 -2.32 2.68 -13.35
N ASP A 117 -2.46 3.12 -14.60
CA ASP A 117 -2.18 4.49 -15.02
C ASP A 117 -3.40 5.39 -14.83
N LEU A 118 -3.25 6.43 -14.01
CA LEU A 118 -4.28 7.42 -13.71
C LEU A 118 -3.95 8.80 -14.27
N ARG A 119 -2.85 8.93 -15.03
CA ARG A 119 -2.32 10.23 -15.47
C ARG A 119 -3.27 10.95 -16.44
N ASP A 120 -4.05 10.21 -17.21
CA ASP A 120 -5.06 10.76 -18.12
C ASP A 120 -6.17 11.54 -17.39
N TYR A 121 -6.37 11.25 -16.09
CA TYR A 121 -7.40 11.90 -15.27
C TYR A 121 -6.87 13.10 -14.49
N LYS A 122 -5.55 13.35 -14.49
CA LYS A 122 -4.86 14.27 -13.56
C LYS A 122 -5.42 15.71 -13.53
N ALA A 123 -6.03 16.18 -14.61
CA ALA A 123 -6.65 17.51 -14.66
C ALA A 123 -7.91 17.63 -13.77
N TYR A 124 -8.50 16.50 -13.39
CA TYR A 124 -9.74 16.40 -12.63
C TYR A 124 -9.57 15.60 -11.34
N ILE A 125 -8.91 14.43 -11.43
CA ILE A 125 -8.70 13.49 -10.34
C ILE A 125 -7.24 13.04 -10.31
N THR A 126 -6.62 13.06 -9.15
CA THR A 126 -5.25 12.61 -8.94
C THR A 126 -5.18 11.16 -8.46
N ALA A 127 -4.01 10.53 -8.57
CA ALA A 127 -3.77 9.23 -7.97
C ALA A 127 -3.92 9.24 -6.43
N GLU A 128 -3.65 10.39 -5.78
CA GLU A 128 -3.87 10.55 -4.35
C GLU A 128 -5.38 10.53 -4.01
N ASP A 129 -6.23 11.12 -4.85
CA ASP A 129 -7.68 11.07 -4.64
C ASP A 129 -8.21 9.63 -4.66
N VAL A 130 -7.76 8.83 -5.62
CA VAL A 130 -8.08 7.39 -5.68
C VAL A 130 -7.56 6.67 -4.44
N ALA A 131 -6.32 6.95 -4.02
CA ALA A 131 -5.73 6.35 -2.82
C ALA A 131 -6.51 6.70 -1.55
N LYS A 132 -6.95 7.96 -1.37
CA LYS A 132 -7.77 8.35 -0.21
C LYS A 132 -9.18 7.76 -0.31
N ARG A 133 -9.74 7.68 -1.52
CA ARG A 133 -11.08 7.12 -1.72
C ARG A 133 -11.14 5.64 -1.38
N LEU A 134 -10.09 4.86 -1.68
CA LEU A 134 -10.01 3.45 -1.29
C LEU A 134 -10.18 3.21 0.22
N ILE A 135 -9.81 4.17 1.08
CA ILE A 135 -10.04 4.09 2.53
C ILE A 135 -11.54 4.01 2.83
N ASP A 136 -12.37 4.76 2.10
CA ASP A 136 -13.83 4.69 2.25
C ASP A 136 -14.40 3.34 1.80
N TYR A 137 -13.69 2.65 0.92
CA TYR A 137 -13.95 1.28 0.48
C TYR A 137 -13.30 0.21 1.37
N GLY A 138 -12.70 0.60 2.51
CA GLY A 138 -12.12 -0.32 3.48
C GLY A 138 -10.73 -0.82 3.12
N PHE A 139 -10.06 -0.23 2.12
CA PHE A 139 -8.74 -0.64 1.66
C PHE A 139 -7.66 0.37 2.02
N HIS A 140 -6.50 -0.14 2.44
CA HIS A 140 -5.27 0.64 2.37
C HIS A 140 -4.91 0.83 0.89
N ALA A 141 -4.46 2.04 0.52
CA ALA A 141 -4.06 2.30 -0.85
C ALA A 141 -2.86 1.42 -1.27
N PRO A 142 -2.80 0.97 -2.54
CA PRO A 142 -1.60 0.40 -3.11
C PRO A 142 -0.43 1.38 -3.13
N THR A 143 0.75 0.94 -3.58
CA THR A 143 1.92 1.82 -3.70
C THR A 143 1.60 2.99 -4.62
N LEU A 144 1.72 4.22 -4.10
CA LEU A 144 1.31 5.43 -4.78
C LEU A 144 2.50 6.14 -5.45
N ALA A 145 2.32 6.59 -6.69
CA ALA A 145 3.23 7.46 -7.44
C ALA A 145 4.68 6.96 -7.60
N PHE A 146 4.89 5.65 -7.44
CA PHE A 146 6.16 4.97 -7.67
C PHE A 146 5.89 3.61 -8.35
N PRO A 147 6.72 3.18 -9.32
CA PRO A 147 7.89 3.86 -9.88
C PRO A 147 7.55 5.02 -10.83
N VAL A 148 6.27 5.22 -11.17
CA VAL A 148 5.82 6.27 -12.09
C VAL A 148 4.93 7.28 -11.35
N PRO A 149 5.24 8.59 -11.39
CA PRO A 149 4.38 9.59 -10.79
C PRO A 149 2.97 9.61 -11.38
N GLY A 150 1.95 9.69 -10.53
CA GLY A 150 0.55 9.72 -10.96
C GLY A 150 -0.06 8.35 -11.27
N THR A 151 0.57 7.25 -10.84
CA THR A 151 0.03 5.89 -10.96
C THR A 151 -0.15 5.26 -9.58
N ILE A 152 -0.81 4.10 -9.55
CA ILE A 152 -0.81 3.19 -8.39
C ILE A 152 -0.28 1.81 -8.82
N MET A 153 0.49 1.16 -7.95
CA MET A 153 1.07 -0.16 -8.18
C MET A 153 0.51 -1.16 -7.17
N ILE A 154 -0.07 -2.24 -7.69
CA ILE A 154 -0.87 -3.21 -6.96
C ILE A 154 -0.13 -4.55 -6.91
N GLU A 155 0.01 -5.11 -5.71
CA GLU A 155 0.62 -6.43 -5.45
C GLU A 155 -0.29 -7.18 -4.46
N PRO A 156 -1.09 -8.17 -4.90
CA PRO A 156 -2.04 -8.87 -4.03
C PRO A 156 -1.43 -9.98 -3.16
N THR A 157 -0.22 -10.44 -3.51
CA THR A 157 0.40 -11.66 -2.93
C THR A 157 -0.42 -12.94 -3.15
N GLU A 158 0.11 -14.07 -2.71
CA GLU A 158 -0.57 -15.36 -2.72
C GLU A 158 -1.52 -15.59 -1.54
N SER A 159 -1.43 -14.74 -0.50
CA SER A 159 -2.09 -14.97 0.78
C SER A 159 -3.54 -14.49 0.80
N GLU A 160 -3.92 -13.64 -0.15
CA GLU A 160 -5.29 -13.13 -0.29
C GLU A 160 -6.15 -14.09 -1.11
N ASP A 161 -7.38 -14.33 -0.63
CA ASP A 161 -8.34 -15.18 -1.31
C ASP A 161 -9.04 -14.44 -2.47
N LEU A 162 -9.70 -15.21 -3.34
CA LEU A 162 -10.39 -14.65 -4.51
C LEU A 162 -11.46 -13.62 -4.13
N ALA A 163 -12.14 -13.80 -2.99
CA ALA A 163 -13.20 -12.90 -2.56
C ALA A 163 -12.66 -11.53 -2.15
N GLU A 164 -11.46 -11.46 -1.56
CA GLU A 164 -10.76 -10.21 -1.29
C GLU A 164 -10.29 -9.53 -2.58
N LEU A 165 -9.74 -10.30 -3.54
CA LEU A 165 -9.37 -9.76 -4.86
C LEU A 165 -10.58 -9.17 -5.58
N ASP A 166 -11.73 -9.83 -5.51
CA ASP A 166 -12.98 -9.37 -6.09
C ASP A 166 -13.47 -8.08 -5.43
N ARG A 167 -13.46 -7.99 -4.09
CA ARG A 167 -13.81 -6.75 -3.37
C ARG A 167 -12.92 -5.59 -3.78
N PHE A 168 -11.61 -5.81 -3.92
CA PHE A 168 -10.69 -4.77 -4.36
C PHE A 168 -10.97 -4.35 -5.82
N CYS A 169 -11.22 -5.30 -6.71
CA CYS A 169 -11.58 -4.99 -8.10
C CYS A 169 -12.90 -4.22 -8.20
N ASP A 170 -13.92 -4.63 -7.45
CA ASP A 170 -15.23 -3.96 -7.40
C ASP A 170 -15.10 -2.53 -6.86
N ALA A 171 -14.27 -2.32 -5.83
CA ALA A 171 -13.95 -0.99 -5.32
C ALA A 171 -13.29 -0.11 -6.39
N MET A 172 -12.27 -0.63 -7.07
CA MET A 172 -11.59 0.07 -8.17
C MET A 172 -12.53 0.38 -9.33
N ILE A 173 -13.39 -0.54 -9.73
CA ILE A 173 -14.39 -0.33 -10.80
C ILE A 173 -15.43 0.72 -10.37
N SER A 174 -15.91 0.67 -9.13
CA SER A 174 -16.83 1.67 -8.59
C SER A 174 -16.17 3.06 -8.57
N ILE A 175 -14.90 3.15 -8.16
CA ILE A 175 -14.10 4.38 -8.23
C ILE A 175 -13.95 4.86 -9.68
N LYS A 176 -13.82 3.97 -10.67
CA LYS A 176 -13.76 4.38 -12.08
C LYS A 176 -15.04 5.10 -12.50
N HIS A 177 -16.19 4.60 -12.09
CA HIS A 177 -17.46 5.28 -12.35
C HIS A 177 -17.54 6.63 -11.63
N GLU A 178 -17.03 6.74 -10.40
CA GLU A 178 -16.92 8.04 -9.70
C GLU A 178 -16.02 9.04 -10.45
N ILE A 179 -14.92 8.57 -11.05
CA ILE A 179 -14.06 9.39 -11.92
C ILE A 179 -14.87 9.85 -13.14
N ASP A 180 -15.62 8.95 -13.79
CA ASP A 180 -16.42 9.28 -14.97
C ASP A 180 -17.52 10.31 -14.68
N GLU A 181 -18.12 10.29 -13.49
CA GLU A 181 -19.08 11.32 -13.07
C GLU A 181 -18.44 12.72 -12.97
N VAL A 182 -17.17 12.81 -12.59
CA VAL A 182 -16.44 14.09 -12.57
C VAL A 182 -16.08 14.50 -14.00
N LEU A 183 -15.58 13.57 -14.82
CA LEU A 183 -15.24 13.83 -16.23
C LEU A 183 -16.44 14.26 -17.06
N SER A 184 -17.63 13.72 -16.79
CA SER A 184 -18.87 14.08 -17.46
C SER A 184 -19.48 15.40 -16.95
N GLY A 185 -18.90 16.01 -15.92
CA GLY A 185 -19.41 17.23 -15.28
C GLY A 185 -20.65 17.01 -14.40
N LYS A 186 -20.97 15.77 -14.01
CA LYS A 186 -22.07 15.49 -13.06
C LYS A 186 -21.74 16.01 -11.66
N PHE A 187 -20.47 15.92 -11.26
CA PHE A 187 -19.95 16.54 -10.04
C PHE A 187 -18.81 17.51 -10.37
N ASP A 188 -18.69 18.55 -9.55
CA ASP A 188 -17.58 19.49 -9.65
C ASP A 188 -16.24 18.80 -9.33
N LYS A 189 -15.17 19.23 -10.01
CA LYS A 189 -13.83 18.63 -9.85
C LYS A 189 -13.22 18.83 -8.46
N GLU A 190 -13.59 19.89 -7.75
CA GLU A 190 -13.12 20.19 -6.39
C GLU A 190 -14.15 19.78 -5.32
N ASN A 191 -15.39 19.43 -5.70
CA ASN A 191 -16.43 18.99 -4.76
C ASN A 191 -17.14 17.72 -5.23
N ASN A 192 -16.47 16.59 -5.03
CA ASN A 192 -16.95 15.24 -5.33
C ASN A 192 -16.43 14.23 -4.28
N VAL A 193 -16.86 12.98 -4.37
CA VAL A 193 -16.49 11.93 -3.40
C VAL A 193 -14.99 11.61 -3.38
N LEU A 194 -14.29 11.75 -4.51
CA LEU A 194 -12.85 11.45 -4.63
C LEU A 194 -12.02 12.55 -3.97
N HIS A 195 -12.29 13.81 -4.33
CA HIS A 195 -11.61 14.98 -3.75
C HIS A 195 -11.82 15.07 -2.24
N ASN A 196 -13.05 14.82 -1.79
CA ASN A 196 -13.42 14.89 -0.39
C ASN A 196 -13.08 13.62 0.41
N ALA A 197 -12.47 12.59 -0.16
CA ALA A 197 -12.04 11.42 0.61
C ALA A 197 -10.80 11.73 1.49
N PRO A 198 -10.63 11.06 2.65
CA PRO A 198 -11.49 10.03 3.23
C PRO A 198 -12.55 10.60 4.19
N HIS A 199 -13.72 9.97 4.27
CA HIS A 199 -14.86 10.42 5.05
C HIS A 199 -14.82 9.86 6.49
N THR A 200 -14.72 10.75 7.47
CA THR A 200 -14.64 10.37 8.89
C THR A 200 -16.03 10.12 9.48
N LEU A 201 -16.08 9.38 10.60
CA LEU A 201 -17.33 9.13 11.32
C LEU A 201 -18.03 10.44 11.72
N GLY A 202 -17.29 11.40 12.29
CA GLY A 202 -17.84 12.69 12.72
C GLY A 202 -18.51 13.49 11.59
N MET A 203 -17.95 13.42 10.38
CA MET A 203 -18.52 14.07 9.20
C MET A 203 -19.86 13.44 8.78
N LEU A 204 -19.99 12.13 8.93
CA LEU A 204 -21.21 11.38 8.54
C LEU A 204 -22.30 11.41 9.62
N SER A 205 -21.91 11.58 10.88
CA SER A 205 -22.83 11.74 12.01
C SER A 205 -23.25 13.19 12.25
N SER A 206 -22.67 14.16 11.53
CA SER A 206 -23.10 15.57 11.56
C SER A 206 -24.59 15.70 11.22
N ASP A 207 -25.29 16.64 11.85
CA ASP A 207 -26.67 16.97 11.50
C ASP A 207 -26.74 17.56 10.09
N GLU A 208 -25.84 18.48 9.78
CA GLU A 208 -25.74 19.16 8.49
C GLU A 208 -24.91 18.33 7.48
N TRP A 209 -25.30 18.37 6.21
CA TRP A 209 -24.59 17.72 5.11
C TRP A 209 -24.72 18.52 3.82
N GLU A 210 -23.69 19.30 3.52
CA GLU A 210 -23.68 20.26 2.40
C GLU A 210 -22.99 19.71 1.13
N LEU A 211 -22.66 18.42 1.12
CA LEU A 211 -21.99 17.79 -0.02
C LEU A 211 -22.99 17.36 -1.09
N PRO A 212 -22.62 17.42 -2.38
CA PRO A 212 -23.54 17.17 -3.49
C PRO A 212 -23.89 15.68 -3.70
N TYR A 213 -23.42 14.79 -2.81
CA TYR A 213 -23.62 13.35 -2.85
C TYR A 213 -24.06 12.85 -1.48
N SER A 214 -24.71 11.69 -1.41
CA SER A 214 -25.25 11.18 -0.14
C SER A 214 -24.19 10.65 0.81
N ARG A 215 -24.49 10.65 2.12
CA ARG A 215 -23.70 9.96 3.16
C ARG A 215 -23.48 8.48 2.85
N LYS A 216 -24.50 7.82 2.26
CA LYS A 216 -24.38 6.43 1.82
C LYS A 216 -23.32 6.29 0.73
N LYS A 217 -23.29 7.18 -0.26
CA LYS A 217 -22.24 7.16 -1.30
C LYS A 217 -20.86 7.44 -0.70
N ALA A 218 -20.77 8.35 0.26
CA ALA A 218 -19.52 8.63 0.96
C ALA A 218 -18.96 7.42 1.72
N ALA A 219 -19.79 6.71 2.51
CA ALA A 219 -19.31 5.72 3.48
C ALA A 219 -19.58 4.25 3.13
N PHE A 220 -20.64 3.98 2.37
CA PHE A 220 -21.12 2.63 2.02
C PHE A 220 -21.44 2.53 0.51
N PRO A 221 -20.48 2.82 -0.38
CA PRO A 221 -20.69 2.73 -1.82
C PRO A 221 -20.98 1.31 -2.32
N LEU A 222 -20.48 0.28 -1.61
CA LEU A 222 -20.70 -1.14 -1.92
C LEU A 222 -21.23 -1.90 -0.70
N GLU A 223 -21.99 -2.98 -0.94
CA GLU A 223 -22.72 -3.69 0.12
C GLU A 223 -21.80 -4.39 1.13
N TYR A 224 -20.63 -4.86 0.71
CA TYR A 224 -19.68 -5.57 1.60
C TYR A 224 -19.18 -4.70 2.77
N LEU A 225 -19.35 -3.38 2.70
CA LEU A 225 -18.93 -2.43 3.73
C LEU A 225 -19.86 -2.38 4.94
N GLN A 226 -21.10 -2.84 4.81
CA GLN A 226 -22.09 -2.77 5.90
C GLN A 226 -21.69 -3.56 7.15
N PRO A 227 -21.24 -4.83 7.07
CA PRO A 227 -20.93 -5.60 8.28
C PRO A 227 -19.68 -5.11 9.02
N ASN A 228 -18.65 -4.65 8.30
CA ASN A 228 -17.31 -4.42 8.86
C ASN A 228 -16.73 -3.08 8.39
N LYS A 229 -17.35 -1.97 8.78
CA LYS A 229 -16.86 -0.63 8.40
C LYS A 229 -15.64 -0.22 9.21
N PHE A 230 -14.52 -0.02 8.52
CA PHE A 230 -13.36 0.70 9.06
C PHE A 230 -13.54 2.21 8.83
N TRP A 231 -13.23 3.01 9.86
CA TRP A 231 -13.36 4.47 9.82
C TRP A 231 -12.00 5.15 9.75
N ALA A 232 -11.82 6.06 8.79
CA ALA A 232 -10.72 7.01 8.85
C ALA A 232 -10.87 7.87 10.11
N SER A 233 -9.81 7.96 10.92
CA SER A 233 -9.79 8.73 12.16
C SER A 233 -9.69 10.24 11.91
N VAL A 234 -9.09 10.64 10.79
CA VAL A 234 -8.88 12.04 10.40
C VAL A 234 -9.22 12.25 8.94
N ARG A 235 -9.47 13.52 8.59
CA ARG A 235 -9.63 13.98 7.20
C ARG A 235 -8.29 13.93 6.46
N ARG A 236 -8.33 14.25 5.17
CA ARG A 236 -7.13 14.32 4.32
C ARG A 236 -6.07 15.22 4.95
N VAL A 237 -4.86 14.69 5.08
CA VAL A 237 -3.71 15.37 5.70
C VAL A 237 -3.22 16.51 4.79
N ASN A 238 -2.90 17.66 5.38
CA ASN A 238 -2.26 18.77 4.68
C ASN A 238 -0.72 18.65 4.77
N ASN A 239 -0.14 17.93 3.80
CA ASN A 239 1.29 17.64 3.78
C ASN A 239 2.15 18.93 3.77
N ALA A 240 1.79 19.89 2.91
CA ALA A 240 2.56 21.13 2.75
C ALA A 240 2.54 22.03 3.99
N TYR A 241 1.47 21.98 4.79
CA TYR A 241 1.42 22.71 6.06
C TYR A 241 2.39 22.11 7.09
N GLY A 242 2.42 20.78 7.21
CA GLY A 242 3.32 20.08 8.15
C GLY A 242 4.79 20.38 7.87
N ASP A 243 5.20 20.34 6.60
CA ASP A 243 6.58 20.64 6.20
C ASP A 243 6.98 22.09 6.48
N ARG A 244 6.04 23.04 6.39
CA ARG A 244 6.29 24.47 6.67
C ARG A 244 6.24 24.80 8.16
N ASN A 245 5.58 23.97 8.97
CA ASN A 245 5.37 24.17 10.40
C ASN A 245 5.83 22.93 11.16
N LEU A 246 7.14 22.66 11.10
CA LEU A 246 7.72 21.41 11.58
C LEU A 246 7.60 21.27 13.10
N VAL A 247 6.77 20.34 13.54
CA VAL A 247 6.63 19.94 14.96
C VAL A 247 6.82 18.43 15.03
N CYS A 248 7.96 18.00 15.59
CA CYS A 248 8.36 16.58 15.67
C CYS A 248 8.34 16.02 17.10
N THR A 249 7.75 16.76 18.04
CA THR A 249 7.53 16.34 19.42
C THR A 249 6.04 16.47 19.74
N CYS A 250 5.58 15.79 20.79
CA CYS A 250 4.21 16.00 21.26
C CYS A 250 3.99 17.50 21.56
N PRO A 251 2.94 18.14 21.01
CA PRO A 251 2.55 19.47 21.44
C PRO A 251 2.14 19.48 22.92
N PRO A 252 2.10 20.65 23.56
CA PRO A 252 1.65 20.80 24.94
C PRO A 252 0.31 20.11 25.21
N ILE A 253 0.14 19.55 26.40
CA ILE A 253 -1.15 18.94 26.82
C ILE A 253 -2.30 19.94 26.71
N SER A 254 -2.03 21.23 26.96
CA SER A 254 -3.00 22.32 26.79
C SER A 254 -3.59 22.43 25.39
N ASP A 255 -2.89 21.95 24.36
CA ASP A 255 -3.39 21.97 22.97
C ASP A 255 -4.41 20.85 22.71
N TYR A 256 -4.48 19.86 23.61
CA TYR A 256 -5.44 18.75 23.58
C TYR A 256 -6.58 18.93 24.58
N GLU A 257 -6.47 19.88 25.50
CA GLU A 257 -7.56 20.29 26.37
C GLU A 257 -8.54 21.11 25.54
N GLU A 258 -9.56 20.47 24.96
CA GLU A 258 -10.67 21.22 24.38
C GLU A 258 -11.33 22.07 25.48
N VAL A 259 -11.49 23.36 25.17
CA VAL A 259 -12.25 24.33 25.95
C VAL A 259 -13.64 23.75 26.19
N GLU A 260 -14.00 23.49 27.45
CA GLU A 260 -15.39 23.24 27.85
C GLU A 260 -16.24 24.39 27.27
N THR A 261 -17.04 24.08 26.25
CA THR A 261 -18.13 24.98 25.87
C THR A 261 -19.12 24.96 27.01
N VAL A 262 -18.96 25.92 27.93
CA VAL A 262 -19.97 26.23 28.93
C VAL A 262 -21.26 26.59 28.19
N SER A 263 -22.31 25.84 28.50
CA SER A 263 -23.69 25.95 27.99
C SER A 263 -24.25 27.36 27.86
#